data_AF-A0A2V7PTA8-F1
#
_entry.id   AF-A0A2V7PTA8-F1
#
_cell.length_a   1.000
_cell.length_b   1.000
_cell.length_c   1.000
_cell.angle_alpha   90.00
_cell.angle_beta   90.00
_cell.angle_gamma   90.00
#
_symmetry.space_group_name_H-M   'P 1'
#
loop_
_entity.id
_entity.type
_entity.pdbx_description
1 polymer ?
#
loop_
_entity_poly.entity_id
_entity_poly.type
_entity_poly.pdbx_seq_one_letter_code
_entity_poly.pdbx_strand_id
1 'polypeptide(L)'
;VSLLPAATEIVAALGAEGSLVGISHECDWPPSIRQLPRVTATPIDASRLSGAIDAEVRRLHAEGRPVIGVDGALLAALRPDLILTQDLCDVCAVVDGDVRALTAPLDPAPALLPLRARTLEGIFEDAVAVGAALGVVDEARELVAGLRRRLERLDRGDAGPRPR
;
A
#
# COMPACT_ATOMS: atom_id res chain seq x y z
N VAL A 1 7.91 -2.91 -6.17
CA VAL A 1 6.81 -3.77 -5.64
C VAL A 1 5.99 -2.97 -4.63
N SER A 2 4.68 -3.16 -4.59
CA SER A 2 3.79 -2.53 -3.60
C SER A 2 3.12 -3.57 -2.70
N LEU A 3 3.18 -3.41 -1.38
CA LEU A 3 2.59 -4.36 -0.42
C LEU A 3 1.20 -3.95 0.08
N LEU A 4 0.61 -2.87 -0.45
CA LEU A 4 -0.72 -2.39 -0.04
C LEU A 4 -1.48 -1.71 -1.19
N PRO A 5 -2.83 -1.73 -1.19
CA PRO A 5 -3.64 -1.09 -2.23
C PRO A 5 -3.37 0.41 -2.38
N ALA A 6 -3.38 1.16 -1.28
CA ALA A 6 -3.21 2.61 -1.32
C ALA A 6 -1.88 3.05 -1.97
N ALA A 7 -0.78 2.35 -1.68
CA ALA A 7 0.50 2.62 -2.33
C ALA A 7 0.45 2.32 -3.83
N THR A 8 -0.20 1.22 -4.22
CA THR A 8 -0.38 0.88 -5.64
C THR A 8 -1.19 1.92 -6.39
N GLU A 9 -2.26 2.43 -5.79
CA GLU A 9 -3.08 3.50 -6.35
C GLU A 9 -2.31 4.82 -6.46
N ILE A 10 -1.45 5.15 -5.49
CA ILE A 10 -0.55 6.31 -5.58
C ILE A 10 0.38 6.13 -6.78
N VAL A 11 1.07 5.00 -6.92
CA VAL A 11 1.96 4.74 -8.07
C VAL A 11 1.22 4.89 -9.40
N ALA A 12 -0.02 4.40 -9.47
CA ALA A 12 -0.85 4.54 -10.65
C ALA A 12 -1.25 5.99 -10.94
N ALA A 13 -1.69 6.72 -9.92
CA ALA A 13 -2.06 8.13 -10.05
C ALA A 13 -0.89 9.03 -10.47
N LEU A 14 0.35 8.60 -10.18
CA LEU A 14 1.59 9.25 -10.64
C LEU A 14 1.98 8.88 -12.08
N GLY A 15 1.22 8.02 -12.76
CA GLY A 15 1.56 7.54 -14.10
C GLY A 15 2.71 6.53 -14.14
N ALA A 16 3.12 5.98 -12.99
CA ALA A 16 4.26 5.09 -12.85
C ALA A 16 3.86 3.60 -12.74
N GLU A 17 2.67 3.22 -13.23
CA GLU A 17 2.16 1.84 -13.22
C GLU A 17 3.13 0.84 -13.84
N GLY A 18 3.85 1.25 -14.89
CA GLY A 18 4.84 0.43 -15.59
C GLY A 18 6.03 0.00 -14.73
N SER A 19 6.25 0.65 -13.58
CA SER A 19 7.30 0.30 -12.62
C SER A 19 6.86 -0.79 -11.62
N LEU A 20 5.58 -1.18 -11.62
CA LEU A 20 5.06 -2.22 -10.73
C LEU A 20 5.36 -3.62 -11.28
N VAL A 21 6.19 -4.36 -10.56
CA VAL A 21 6.50 -5.78 -10.87
C VAL A 21 5.77 -6.78 -9.96
N GLY A 22 5.10 -6.31 -8.90
CA GLY A 22 4.35 -7.12 -7.96
C GLY A 22 3.55 -6.27 -6.99
N ILE A 23 2.39 -6.77 -6.57
CA ILE A 23 1.37 -6.03 -5.79
C ILE A 23 0.76 -6.89 -4.67
N SER A 24 0.06 -6.28 -3.72
CA SER A 24 -0.62 -7.01 -2.64
C SER A 24 -1.83 -7.81 -3.15
N HIS A 25 -2.24 -8.86 -2.44
CA HIS A 25 -3.44 -9.65 -2.78
C HIS A 25 -4.71 -8.81 -2.92
N GLU A 26 -4.82 -7.71 -2.20
CA GLU A 26 -6.00 -6.82 -2.18
C GLU A 26 -5.99 -5.78 -3.31
N CYS A 27 -4.87 -5.60 -4.01
CA CYS A 27 -4.77 -4.62 -5.09
C CYS A 27 -5.66 -5.03 -6.28
N ASP A 28 -6.61 -4.16 -6.65
CA ASP A 28 -7.57 -4.42 -7.73
C ASP A 28 -7.78 -3.24 -8.70
N TRP A 29 -7.14 -2.10 -8.40
CA TRP A 29 -7.20 -0.85 -9.17
C TRP A 29 -5.80 -0.24 -9.40
N PRO A 30 -5.53 0.30 -10.61
CA PRO A 30 -6.38 0.26 -11.81
C PRO A 30 -6.53 -1.15 -12.41
N PRO A 31 -7.47 -1.40 -13.33
CA PRO A 31 -7.64 -2.74 -13.90
C PRO A 31 -6.37 -3.25 -14.61
N SER A 32 -5.53 -2.32 -15.09
CA SER A 32 -4.23 -2.55 -15.71
C SER A 32 -3.17 -3.13 -14.78
N ILE A 33 -3.37 -3.24 -13.46
CA ILE A 33 -2.41 -3.92 -12.57
C ILE A 33 -2.83 -5.35 -12.25
N ARG A 34 -4.03 -5.80 -12.65
CA ARG A 34 -4.60 -7.07 -12.19
C ARG A 34 -3.78 -8.28 -12.62
N GLN A 35 -3.08 -8.20 -13.75
CA GLN A 35 -2.18 -9.24 -14.24
C GLN A 35 -0.85 -9.34 -13.48
N LEU A 36 -0.53 -8.38 -12.60
CA LEU A 36 0.73 -8.41 -11.85
C LEU A 36 0.70 -9.51 -10.76
N PRO A 37 1.85 -10.15 -10.49
CA PRO A 37 1.97 -11.14 -9.43
C PRO A 37 1.54 -10.60 -8.06
N ARG A 38 0.80 -11.42 -7.30
CA ARG A 38 0.42 -11.12 -5.92
C ARG A 38 1.52 -11.61 -4.98
N VAL A 39 2.21 -10.67 -4.34
CA VAL A 39 3.37 -10.96 -3.46
C VAL A 39 2.99 -11.11 -2.00
N THR A 40 1.73 -10.84 -1.65
CA THR A 40 1.18 -11.08 -0.31
C THR A 40 -0.02 -12.00 -0.39
N ALA A 41 -0.35 -12.65 0.72
CA ALA A 41 -1.54 -13.47 0.88
C ALA A 41 -2.04 -13.39 2.32
N THR A 42 -3.33 -13.66 2.54
CA THR A 42 -3.91 -13.79 3.88
C THR A 42 -4.58 -15.15 4.03
N PRO A 43 -4.48 -15.81 5.20
CA PRO A 43 -5.28 -17.01 5.50
C PRO A 43 -6.74 -16.66 5.84
N ILE A 44 -7.09 -15.38 5.93
CA ILE A 44 -8.43 -14.93 6.31
C ILE A 44 -9.36 -14.98 5.09
N ASP A 45 -10.47 -15.68 5.24
CA ASP A 45 -11.56 -15.69 4.28
C ASP A 45 -12.45 -14.44 4.47
N ALA A 46 -12.32 -13.49 3.55
CA ALA A 46 -13.07 -12.23 3.55
C ALA A 46 -14.57 -12.40 3.26
N SER A 47 -15.05 -13.59 2.86
CA SER A 47 -16.48 -13.87 2.66
C SER A 47 -17.25 -14.15 3.95
N ARG A 48 -16.52 -14.32 5.07
CA ARG A 48 -17.11 -14.62 6.39
C ARG A 48 -17.71 -13.37 7.03
N LEU A 49 -18.57 -13.58 8.02
CA LEU A 49 -19.13 -12.49 8.83
C LEU A 49 -18.02 -11.76 9.59
N SER A 50 -18.17 -10.45 9.78
CA SER A 50 -17.16 -9.59 10.43
C SER A 50 -16.72 -10.09 11.80
N GLY A 51 -17.64 -10.61 12.63
CA GLY A 51 -17.29 -11.19 13.94
C GLY A 51 -16.42 -12.44 13.84
N ALA A 52 -16.58 -13.25 12.79
CA ALA A 52 -15.73 -14.41 12.54
C ALA A 52 -14.35 -14.00 11.99
N ILE A 53 -14.30 -12.93 11.19
CA ILE A 53 -13.05 -12.32 10.72
C ILE A 53 -12.25 -11.77 11.91
N ASP A 54 -12.87 -10.97 12.79
CA ASP A 54 -12.23 -10.41 13.99
C ASP A 54 -11.69 -11.51 14.91
N ALA A 55 -12.48 -12.58 15.14
CA ALA A 55 -12.03 -13.72 15.94
C ALA A 55 -10.79 -14.40 15.34
N GLU A 56 -10.75 -14.56 14.02
CA GLU A 56 -9.62 -15.17 13.33
C GLU A 56 -8.37 -14.28 13.35
N VAL A 57 -8.51 -12.97 13.13
CA VAL A 57 -7.42 -12.00 13.26
C VAL A 57 -6.80 -12.08 14.66
N ARG A 58 -7.63 -12.05 15.71
CA ARG A 58 -7.16 -12.16 17.10
C ARG A 58 -6.44 -13.47 17.36
N ARG A 59 -6.95 -14.58 16.82
CA ARG A 59 -6.34 -15.90 16.96
C ARG A 59 -4.94 -15.92 16.32
N LEU A 60 -4.81 -15.45 15.08
CA LEU A 60 -3.52 -15.39 14.37
C LEU A 60 -2.52 -14.51 15.12
N HIS A 61 -2.96 -13.34 15.58
CA HIS A 61 -2.11 -12.43 16.34
C HIS A 61 -1.63 -13.04 17.67
N ALA A 62 -2.52 -13.69 18.42
CA ALA A 62 -2.17 -14.39 19.67
C ALA A 62 -1.20 -15.57 19.45
N GLU A 63 -1.26 -16.21 18.28
CA GLU A 63 -0.35 -17.28 17.87
C GLU A 63 0.98 -16.76 17.27
N GLY A 64 1.16 -15.43 17.17
CA GLY A 64 2.34 -14.84 16.52
C GLY A 64 2.43 -15.14 15.02
N ARG A 65 1.29 -15.47 14.39
CA ARG A 65 1.21 -15.76 12.95
C ARG A 65 0.84 -14.48 12.19
N PRO A 66 1.46 -14.22 11.03
CA PRO A 66 1.15 -13.04 10.25
C PRO A 66 -0.28 -13.10 9.70
N VAL A 67 -1.03 -12.01 9.87
CA VAL A 67 -2.35 -11.82 9.25
C VAL A 67 -2.22 -11.65 7.74
N ILE A 68 -1.12 -11.02 7.30
CA ILE A 68 -0.73 -10.91 5.90
C ILE A 68 0.69 -11.46 5.77
N GLY A 69 0.83 -12.57 5.04
CA GLY A 69 2.11 -13.15 4.69
C GLY A 69 2.69 -12.53 3.43
N VAL A 70 4.01 -12.47 3.34
CA VAL A 70 4.77 -12.04 2.16
C VAL A 70 5.49 -13.24 1.56
N ASP A 71 5.36 -13.44 0.26
CA ASP A 71 6.09 -14.48 -0.47
C ASP A 71 7.52 -14.00 -0.77
N GLY A 72 8.46 -14.38 0.10
CA GLY A 72 9.87 -14.03 -0.04
C GLY A 72 10.53 -14.64 -1.28
N ALA A 73 10.10 -15.83 -1.73
CA ALA A 73 10.65 -16.47 -2.92
C ALA A 73 10.23 -15.72 -4.18
N LEU A 74 8.95 -15.31 -4.24
CA LEU A 74 8.45 -14.48 -5.33
C LEU A 74 9.09 -13.08 -5.32
N LEU A 75 9.25 -12.46 -4.14
CA LEU A 75 9.99 -11.19 -4.03
C LEU A 75 11.42 -11.31 -4.59
N ALA A 76 12.14 -12.38 -4.22
CA ALA A 76 13.48 -12.63 -4.72
C ALA A 76 13.50 -12.81 -6.25
N ALA A 77 12.53 -13.53 -6.81
CA ALA A 77 12.41 -13.74 -8.25
C ALA A 77 12.10 -12.45 -9.02
N LEU A 78 11.27 -11.57 -8.44
CA LEU A 78 10.89 -10.28 -9.04
C LEU A 78 12.00 -9.23 -9.00
N ARG A 79 12.99 -9.39 -8.11
CA ARG A 79 14.12 -8.46 -7.91
C ARG A 79 13.71 -6.98 -7.88
N PRO A 80 12.82 -6.57 -6.95
CA PRO A 80 12.48 -5.17 -6.81
C PRO A 80 13.69 -4.34 -6.41
N ASP A 81 13.73 -3.11 -6.87
CA ASP A 81 14.61 -2.04 -6.41
C ASP A 81 13.98 -1.20 -5.29
N LEU A 82 12.65 -1.09 -5.29
CA LEU A 82 11.84 -0.40 -4.28
C LEU A 82 10.67 -1.28 -3.82
N ILE A 83 10.43 -1.32 -2.52
CA ILE A 83 9.24 -1.92 -1.91
C ILE A 83 8.50 -0.85 -1.10
N LEU A 84 7.24 -0.61 -1.46
CA LEU A 84 6.34 0.24 -0.71
C LEU A 84 5.68 -0.58 0.40
N THR A 85 5.88 -0.19 1.65
CA THR A 85 5.35 -0.86 2.85
C THR A 85 4.43 0.08 3.62
N GLN A 86 3.89 -0.38 4.74
CA GLN A 86 2.99 0.40 5.59
C GLN A 86 3.44 0.32 7.04
N ASP A 87 3.55 1.48 7.70
CA ASP A 87 3.94 1.59 9.11
C ASP A 87 2.80 2.25 9.91
N LEU A 88 1.66 1.56 9.95
CA LEU A 88 0.41 2.06 10.54
C LEU A 88 -0.30 1.09 11.49
N CYS A 89 -0.11 -0.22 11.35
CA CYS A 89 -0.91 -1.22 12.06
C CYS A 89 -0.07 -2.44 12.46
N ASP A 90 0.19 -2.61 13.75
CA ASP A 90 0.99 -3.74 14.28
C ASP A 90 0.30 -5.12 14.16
N VAL A 91 -0.97 -5.14 13.75
CA VAL A 91 -1.78 -6.36 13.60
C VAL A 91 -1.95 -6.76 12.14
N CYS A 92 -2.24 -5.77 11.30
CA CYS A 92 -2.78 -5.95 9.96
C CYS A 92 -1.83 -5.49 8.86
N ALA A 93 -0.87 -4.61 9.16
CA ALA A 93 0.16 -4.29 8.19
C ALA A 93 1.19 -5.41 8.14
N VAL A 94 1.80 -5.58 6.98
CA VAL A 94 3.04 -6.34 6.89
C VAL A 94 4.09 -5.56 7.68
N VAL A 95 4.61 -6.16 8.75
CA VAL A 95 5.57 -5.51 9.64
C VAL A 95 6.86 -5.22 8.87
N ASP A 96 7.33 -3.96 8.90
CA ASP A 96 8.56 -3.53 8.21
C ASP A 96 9.78 -4.39 8.55
N GLY A 97 9.86 -4.87 9.79
CA GLY A 97 10.89 -5.79 10.26
C GLY A 97 10.92 -7.11 9.49
N ASP A 98 9.75 -7.68 9.21
CA ASP A 98 9.62 -8.94 8.47
C ASP A 98 10.03 -8.74 7.01
N VAL A 99 9.60 -7.64 6.38
CA VAL A 99 10.02 -7.31 5.00
C VAL A 99 11.53 -7.15 4.93
N ARG A 100 12.11 -6.39 5.87
CA ARG A 100 13.57 -6.18 5.93
C ARG A 100 14.33 -7.49 6.10
N ALA A 101 13.84 -8.40 6.95
CA ALA A 101 14.45 -9.71 7.15
C ALA A 101 14.36 -10.57 5.88
N LEU A 102 13.21 -10.54 5.18
CA LEU A 102 13.00 -11.26 3.92
C LEU A 102 13.87 -10.72 2.78
N THR A 103 14.14 -9.41 2.76
CA THR A 103 14.85 -8.76 1.65
C THR A 103 16.34 -8.57 1.91
N ALA A 104 16.81 -8.71 3.16
CA ALA A 104 18.22 -8.60 3.52
C ALA A 104 19.16 -9.54 2.74
N PRO A 105 18.75 -10.77 2.36
CA PRO A 105 19.59 -11.65 1.53
C PRO A 105 19.63 -11.30 0.04
N LEU A 106 18.82 -10.33 -0.43
CA LEU A 106 18.79 -9.94 -1.84
C LEU A 106 19.98 -9.03 -2.18
N ASP A 107 20.54 -9.18 -3.38
CA ASP A 107 21.64 -8.37 -3.87
C ASP A 107 21.33 -7.78 -5.27
N PRO A 108 21.15 -6.45 -5.39
CA PRO A 108 21.10 -5.48 -4.30
C PRO A 108 19.84 -5.63 -3.45
N ALA A 109 19.92 -5.25 -2.18
CA ALA A 109 18.74 -5.19 -1.33
C ALA A 109 17.82 -4.02 -1.76
N PRO A 110 16.51 -4.23 -1.90
CA PRO A 110 15.58 -3.16 -2.25
C PRO A 110 15.54 -2.05 -1.20
N ALA A 111 15.34 -0.83 -1.66
CA ALA A 111 14.92 0.26 -0.79
C ALA A 111 13.52 -0.04 -0.22
N LEU A 112 13.31 0.24 1.06
CA LEU A 112 12.00 0.15 1.70
C LEU A 112 11.46 1.55 1.94
N LEU A 113 10.27 1.85 1.44
CA LEU A 113 9.57 3.11 1.69
C LEU A 113 8.27 2.84 2.45
N PRO A 114 8.28 3.01 3.79
CA PRO A 114 7.08 2.88 4.61
C PRO A 114 6.19 4.11 4.50
N LEU A 115 4.91 3.90 4.17
CA LEU A 115 3.87 4.93 4.18
C LEU A 115 3.26 5.06 5.58
N ARG A 116 3.08 6.31 6.04
CA ARG A 116 2.78 6.64 7.45
C ARG A 116 1.63 7.62 7.64
N ALA A 117 0.91 7.96 6.57
CA ALA A 117 -0.18 8.92 6.63
C ALA A 117 -1.25 8.57 7.68
N ARG A 118 -1.49 9.50 8.61
CA ARG A 118 -2.64 9.49 9.54
C ARG A 118 -3.57 10.68 9.35
N THR A 119 -3.26 11.54 8.39
CA THR A 119 -4.01 12.76 8.04
C THR A 119 -4.05 12.89 6.53
N LEU A 120 -4.97 13.69 5.99
CA LEU A 120 -5.01 14.00 4.56
C LEU A 120 -3.70 14.63 4.07
N GLU A 121 -3.12 15.52 4.88
CA GLU A 121 -1.82 16.12 4.57
C GLU A 121 -0.71 15.06 4.54
N GLY A 122 -0.72 14.12 5.48
CA GLY A 122 0.19 12.98 5.45
C GLY A 122 0.04 12.11 4.19
N ILE A 123 -1.18 11.96 3.65
CA ILE A 123 -1.39 11.24 2.37
C ILE A 123 -0.69 11.99 1.23
N PHE A 124 -0.74 13.32 1.23
CA PHE A 124 -0.05 14.13 0.24
C PHE A 124 1.47 14.05 0.38
N GLU A 125 1.98 14.05 1.59
CA GLU A 125 3.41 13.84 1.88
C GLU A 125 3.87 12.44 1.41
N ASP A 126 3.10 11.39 1.71
CA ASP A 126 3.36 10.03 1.23
C ASP A 126 3.36 9.96 -0.30
N ALA A 127 2.42 10.63 -0.97
CA ALA A 127 2.38 10.69 -2.44
C ALA A 127 3.62 11.37 -3.04
N VAL A 128 4.09 12.47 -2.43
CA VAL A 128 5.34 13.15 -2.85
C VAL A 128 6.56 12.28 -2.57
N ALA A 129 6.60 11.57 -1.44
CA ALA A 129 7.69 10.65 -1.12
C ALA A 129 7.77 9.49 -2.11
N VAL A 130 6.63 8.90 -2.48
CA VAL A 130 6.55 7.87 -3.54
C VAL A 130 7.01 8.44 -4.88
N GLY A 131 6.56 9.63 -5.26
CA GLY A 131 7.01 10.29 -6.49
C GLY A 131 8.51 10.54 -6.52
N ALA A 132 9.09 11.00 -5.41
CA ALA A 132 10.53 11.18 -5.30
C ALA A 132 11.30 9.86 -5.42
N ALA A 133 10.82 8.78 -4.80
CA ALA A 133 11.43 7.46 -4.88
C ALA A 133 11.35 6.85 -6.30
N LEU A 134 10.32 7.20 -7.07
CA LEU A 134 10.12 6.77 -8.45
C LEU A 134 10.71 7.72 -9.51
N GLY A 135 11.27 8.85 -9.10
CA GLY A 135 11.84 9.85 -10.01
C GLY A 135 10.80 10.72 -10.75
N VAL A 136 9.54 10.75 -10.28
CA VAL A 136 8.39 11.48 -10.85
C VAL A 136 7.83 12.50 -9.83
N VAL A 137 8.73 13.30 -9.24
CA VAL A 137 8.38 14.23 -8.16
C VAL A 137 7.48 15.37 -8.63
N ASP A 138 7.61 15.80 -9.88
CA ASP A 138 6.83 16.90 -10.42
C ASP A 138 5.39 16.45 -10.68
N GLU A 139 5.18 15.26 -11.22
CA GLU A 139 3.88 14.59 -11.34
C GLU A 139 3.21 14.44 -9.97
N ALA A 140 3.98 14.08 -8.93
CA ALA A 140 3.45 13.98 -7.58
C ALA A 140 2.99 15.33 -7.01
N ARG A 141 3.77 16.39 -7.22
CA ARG A 141 3.40 17.74 -6.79
C ARG A 141 2.17 18.25 -7.54
N GLU A 142 2.08 17.98 -8.84
CA GLU A 142 0.92 18.34 -9.65
C GLU A 142 -0.34 17.61 -9.19
N LEU A 143 -0.24 16.29 -8.95
CA LEU A 143 -1.32 15.47 -8.39
C LEU A 143 -1.80 16.05 -7.05
N VAL A 144 -0.89 16.27 -6.11
CA VAL A 144 -1.21 16.82 -4.79
C VAL A 144 -1.86 18.20 -4.89
N ALA A 145 -1.33 19.09 -5.73
CA ALA A 145 -1.93 20.40 -5.94
C ALA A 145 -3.35 20.29 -6.51
N GLY A 146 -3.60 19.34 -7.42
CA GLY A 146 -4.93 19.03 -7.94
C GLY A 146 -5.90 18.54 -6.86
N LEU A 147 -5.44 17.61 -6.01
CA LEU A 147 -6.23 17.08 -4.89
C LEU A 147 -6.56 18.14 -3.85
N ARG A 148 -5.60 18.99 -3.47
CA ARG A 148 -5.83 20.14 -2.57
C ARG A 148 -6.87 21.10 -3.13
N ARG A 149 -6.75 21.50 -4.40
CA ARG A 149 -7.77 22.32 -5.07
C ARG A 149 -9.15 21.67 -5.07
N ARG A 150 -9.23 20.34 -5.13
CA ARG A 150 -10.51 19.61 -5.07
C ARG A 150 -11.10 19.63 -3.67
N LEU A 151 -10.29 19.48 -2.63
CA LEU A 151 -10.74 19.61 -1.23
C LEU A 151 -11.23 21.03 -0.92
N GLU A 152 -10.49 22.05 -1.35
CA GLU A 152 -10.89 23.46 -1.16
C GLU A 152 -12.25 23.79 -1.78
N ARG A 153 -12.62 23.13 -2.89
CA ARG A 153 -13.95 23.29 -3.49
C ARG A 153 -15.06 22.69 -2.63
N LEU A 154 -14.80 21.61 -1.91
CA LEU A 154 -15.79 20.99 -1.01
C LEU A 154 -16.06 21.88 0.22
N ASP A 155 -15.01 22.51 0.75
CA ASP A 155 -15.11 23.39 1.92
C ASP A 155 -15.87 24.70 1.61
N ARG A 156 -15.85 25.14 0.35
CA ARG A 156 -16.46 26.40 -0.09
C ARG A 156 -17.95 26.34 -0.47
N GLY A 157 -18.66 25.24 -0.18
CA GLY A 157 -20.13 25.24 -0.16
C GLY A 157 -20.84 24.28 -1.09
N ASP A 158 -20.62 22.98 -0.92
CA ASP A 158 -21.52 21.95 -1.47
C ASP A 158 -21.85 20.89 -0.41
N ALA A 159 -22.19 21.38 0.79
CA ALA A 159 -22.77 20.54 1.84
C ALA A 159 -24.20 20.14 1.41
N GLY A 160 -24.27 19.15 0.51
CA GLY A 160 -25.49 18.39 0.29
C GLY A 160 -26.05 17.88 1.62
N PRO A 161 -27.34 17.49 1.66
CA PRO A 161 -27.96 17.03 2.90
C PRO A 161 -27.12 15.90 3.51
N ARG A 162 -26.86 15.99 4.83
CA ARG A 162 -26.15 14.94 5.56
C ARG A 162 -26.83 13.59 5.28
N PRO A 163 -26.06 12.51 5.06
CA PRO A 163 -26.62 11.17 4.99
C PRO A 163 -27.43 10.91 6.27
N ARG A 164 -28.66 10.43 6.11
CA ARG A 164 -29.54 10.05 7.22
C ARG A 164 -29.10 8.74 7.85
#